data_AF-A0A5E9PGF1-F1
#
_entry.id   AF-A0A5E9PGF1-F1
#
_cell.length_a   1.000
_cell.length_b   1.000
_cell.length_c   1.000
_cell.angle_alpha   90.00
_cell.angle_beta   90.00
_cell.angle_gamma   90.00
#
_symmetry.space_group_name_H-M   'P 1'
#
loop_
_entity.id
_entity.type
_entity.pdbx_description
1 polymer ?
#
loop_
_entity_poly.entity_id
_entity_poly.type
_entity_poly.pdbx_seq_one_letter_code
_entity_poly.pdbx_strand_id
1 'polypeptide(L)'
;MLISSHRVPSSIKDKANQTIAKVSGSLMGAVTPERQTTLPKDFELSPHTLYKRFSSTHYGVMIPDLPEPFRYLSWASVLGYVGFTITDMNYQMSKDGKGDTASLVHGTALSTTSEAYRTFSIKNDIQFNQTPFAINFDNQTAIHEDGDGFLLITKREDLELELYLKPTPAISWFAYSKFYKHFSVLMQYEGHIKQKGHSKTVQGLCTLESWKAVATSMLKNKWLVENIQLPVKVFSYQVINIDHEQQLLLAFICYEDQPILTSVYYRHIGGTSIQYNGDILFEVTSLQQEPQITPDNFSMNLPNTFRWVAYHNKQKVLDISAHVDTPYCFGLAAGFVSAYQWEGEFSSQKMSGRGYLEYIDRR
;
A
#
# COMPACT_ATOMS: atom_id res chain seq x y z
N MET A 1 21.27 -3.61 -9.43
CA MET A 1 21.52 -2.20 -9.03
C MET A 1 20.55 -1.85 -7.92
N LEU A 2 21.05 -1.28 -6.83
CA LEU A 2 20.21 -0.84 -5.72
C LEU A 2 19.26 0.29 -6.16
N ILE A 3 18.11 0.38 -5.51
CA ILE A 3 17.09 1.40 -5.80
C ILE A 3 17.45 2.67 -5.03
N SER A 4 17.33 3.82 -5.68
CA SER A 4 17.45 5.14 -5.04
C SER A 4 16.57 6.16 -5.75
N SER A 5 15.92 7.05 -4.99
CA SER A 5 15.16 8.18 -5.51
C SER A 5 16.03 9.29 -6.10
N HIS A 6 17.33 9.33 -5.77
CA HIS A 6 18.29 10.31 -6.28
C HIS A 6 19.04 9.85 -7.52
N ARG A 7 18.55 8.83 -8.21
CA ARG A 7 19.20 8.33 -9.41
C ARG A 7 19.30 9.42 -10.48
N VAL A 8 20.53 9.69 -10.93
CA VAL A 8 20.80 10.61 -12.03
C VAL A 8 20.66 9.85 -13.36
N PRO A 9 19.85 10.35 -14.32
CA PRO A 9 19.78 9.77 -15.66
C PRO A 9 21.14 9.83 -16.35
N SER A 10 21.70 8.69 -16.74
CA SER A 10 23.02 8.63 -17.38
C SER A 10 22.94 8.46 -18.90
N SER A 11 21.82 7.93 -19.41
CA SER A 11 21.61 7.70 -20.85
C SER A 11 20.53 8.61 -21.47
N ILE A 12 20.48 8.71 -22.81
CA ILE A 12 19.40 9.41 -23.52
C ILE A 12 18.05 8.74 -23.24
N LYS A 13 18.03 7.40 -23.17
CA LYS A 13 16.84 6.62 -22.81
C LYS A 13 16.35 6.97 -21.39
N ASP A 14 17.27 7.13 -20.44
CA ASP A 14 16.94 7.46 -19.05
C ASP A 14 16.31 8.86 -18.96
N LYS A 15 16.86 9.84 -19.71
CA LYS A 15 16.30 11.20 -19.78
C LYS A 15 14.90 11.20 -20.38
N ALA A 16 14.65 10.39 -21.41
CA ALA A 16 13.33 10.20 -21.99
C ALA A 16 12.37 9.56 -20.96
N ASN A 17 12.79 8.50 -20.28
CA ASN A 17 12.01 7.84 -19.22
C ASN A 17 11.68 8.80 -18.07
N GLN A 18 12.63 9.64 -17.64
CA GLN A 18 12.40 10.62 -16.58
C GLN A 18 11.35 11.67 -17.01
N THR A 19 11.37 12.08 -18.27
CA THR A 19 10.37 13.00 -18.81
C THR A 19 8.99 12.34 -18.82
N ILE A 20 8.91 11.08 -19.26
CA ILE A 20 7.67 10.29 -19.24
C ILE A 20 7.17 10.13 -17.80
N ALA A 21 8.02 9.75 -16.85
CA ALA A 21 7.68 9.59 -15.44
C ALA A 21 7.03 10.84 -14.85
N LYS A 22 7.59 12.03 -15.13
CA LYS A 22 7.03 13.32 -14.69
C LYS A 22 5.66 13.60 -15.30
N VAL A 23 5.51 13.36 -16.60
CA VAL A 23 4.22 13.54 -17.30
C VAL A 23 3.17 12.56 -16.78
N SER A 24 3.55 11.28 -16.59
CA SER A 24 2.68 10.24 -16.03
C SER A 24 2.22 10.59 -14.61
N GLY A 25 3.12 11.03 -13.73
CA GLY A 25 2.75 11.47 -12.38
C GLY A 25 1.73 12.60 -12.37
N SER A 26 1.93 13.61 -13.24
CA SER A 26 0.98 14.72 -13.42
C SER A 26 -0.38 14.24 -13.95
N LEU A 27 -0.39 13.36 -14.96
CA LEU A 27 -1.63 12.82 -15.54
C LEU A 27 -2.42 11.95 -14.55
N MET A 28 -1.72 11.14 -13.76
CA MET A 28 -2.31 10.34 -12.69
C MET A 28 -2.85 11.22 -11.54
N GLY A 29 -2.46 12.50 -11.51
CA GLY A 29 -2.90 13.47 -10.53
C GLY A 29 -2.19 13.34 -9.20
N ALA A 30 -0.91 12.94 -9.21
CA ALA A 30 -0.06 12.94 -8.02
C ALA A 30 -0.23 14.26 -7.26
N VAL A 31 -0.49 14.17 -5.95
CA VAL A 31 -0.78 15.33 -5.14
C VAL A 31 0.52 15.96 -4.67
N THR A 32 0.58 17.30 -4.76
CA THR A 32 1.68 18.09 -4.22
C THR A 32 1.34 18.56 -2.80
N PRO A 33 2.35 18.92 -1.98
CA PRO A 33 2.14 19.45 -0.63
C PRO A 33 1.15 20.61 -0.57
N GLU A 34 1.21 21.55 -1.53
CA GLU A 34 0.34 22.71 -1.57
C GLU A 34 -1.10 22.28 -1.85
N ARG A 35 -1.28 21.38 -2.82
CA ARG A 35 -2.59 20.88 -3.22
C ARG A 35 -3.26 20.10 -2.08
N GLN A 36 -2.48 19.43 -1.23
CA GLN A 36 -3.00 18.59 -0.16
C GLN A 36 -3.95 19.34 0.81
N THR A 37 -3.67 20.62 1.03
CA THR A 37 -4.45 21.48 1.93
C THR A 37 -5.85 21.82 1.41
N THR A 38 -6.04 21.70 0.09
CA THR A 38 -7.28 22.10 -0.62
C THR A 38 -8.18 20.93 -0.98
N LEU A 39 -7.70 19.70 -0.81
CA LEU A 39 -8.44 18.49 -1.18
C LEU A 39 -9.50 18.14 -0.12
N PRO A 40 -10.54 17.39 -0.51
CA PRO A 40 -11.60 16.97 0.41
C PRO A 40 -11.06 16.26 1.65
N LYS A 41 -11.72 16.52 2.78
CA LYS A 41 -11.45 15.82 4.05
C LYS A 41 -12.26 14.54 4.21
N ASP A 42 -13.39 14.48 3.52
CA ASP A 42 -14.21 13.27 3.42
C ASP A 42 -13.62 12.29 2.40
N PHE A 43 -13.86 11.01 2.63
CA PHE A 43 -13.45 9.92 1.75
C PHE A 43 -14.62 8.99 1.43
N GLU A 44 -14.49 8.25 0.33
CA GLU A 44 -15.56 7.38 -0.19
C GLU A 44 -14.97 6.02 -0.59
N LEU A 45 -15.43 4.98 0.09
CA LEU A 45 -14.96 3.60 -0.11
C LEU A 45 -15.79 2.82 -1.13
N SER A 46 -16.81 3.40 -1.76
CA SER A 46 -17.63 2.68 -2.73
C SER A 46 -16.77 2.07 -3.86
N PRO A 47 -16.98 0.80 -4.24
CA PRO A 47 -16.14 0.09 -5.19
C PRO A 47 -16.32 0.61 -6.62
N HIS A 48 -15.34 0.33 -7.49
CA HIS A 48 -15.39 0.71 -8.90
C HIS A 48 -16.61 0.14 -9.63
N THR A 49 -17.15 -1.01 -9.20
CA THR A 49 -18.30 -1.70 -9.81
C THR A 49 -19.57 -0.84 -9.81
N LEU A 50 -19.65 0.18 -8.93
CA LEU A 50 -20.75 1.14 -8.89
C LEU A 50 -20.54 2.34 -9.84
N TYR A 51 -19.45 2.39 -10.60
CA TYR A 51 -19.15 3.48 -11.52
C TYR A 51 -18.90 2.97 -12.94
N LYS A 52 -19.45 3.67 -13.93
CA LYS A 52 -19.18 3.37 -15.35
C LYS A 52 -17.75 3.66 -15.79
N ARG A 53 -17.02 4.51 -15.05
CA ARG A 53 -15.70 5.03 -15.46
C ARG A 53 -14.53 4.32 -14.81
N PHE A 54 -14.74 3.62 -13.70
CA PHE A 54 -13.67 2.96 -12.96
C PHE A 54 -13.79 1.46 -13.18
N SER A 55 -12.68 0.76 -13.18
CA SER A 55 -12.65 -0.69 -13.36
C SER A 55 -11.69 -1.40 -12.42
N SER A 56 -11.21 -0.65 -11.44
CA SER A 56 -10.29 -1.17 -10.48
C SER A 56 -10.38 -0.41 -9.15
N THR A 57 -10.24 -1.14 -8.05
CA THR A 57 -10.31 -0.61 -6.68
C THR A 57 -9.31 -1.29 -5.79
N HIS A 58 -8.79 -0.56 -4.82
CA HIS A 58 -8.02 -1.13 -3.71
C HIS A 58 -8.67 -0.78 -2.38
N TYR A 59 -8.52 -1.71 -1.44
CA TYR A 59 -8.78 -1.49 -0.03
C TYR A 59 -7.59 -2.01 0.75
N GLY A 60 -7.11 -1.23 1.72
CA GLY A 60 -5.98 -1.56 2.56
C GLY A 60 -6.25 -1.22 4.01
N VAL A 61 -6.02 -2.15 4.93
CA VAL A 61 -5.83 -1.86 6.36
C VAL A 61 -4.46 -2.36 6.76
N MET A 62 -3.61 -1.44 7.22
CA MET A 62 -2.22 -1.73 7.59
C MET A 62 -1.96 -1.32 9.03
N ILE A 63 -1.44 -2.25 9.84
CA ILE A 63 -0.99 -2.00 11.22
C ILE A 63 0.51 -2.27 11.28
N PRO A 64 1.35 -1.27 11.59
CA PRO A 64 2.80 -1.40 11.47
C PRO A 64 3.52 -2.07 12.65
N ASP A 65 2.88 -2.15 13.81
CA ASP A 65 3.53 -2.40 15.09
C ASP A 65 2.69 -3.28 16.02
N LEU A 66 2.00 -4.28 15.47
CA LEU A 66 1.27 -5.25 16.30
C LEU A 66 2.22 -5.90 17.32
N PRO A 67 1.75 -6.20 18.55
CA PRO A 67 2.58 -6.83 19.56
C PRO A 67 3.08 -8.19 19.08
N GLU A 68 4.26 -8.59 19.56
CA GLU A 68 4.80 -9.91 19.27
C GLU A 68 3.78 -11.02 19.65
N PRO A 69 3.66 -12.08 18.84
CA PRO A 69 4.49 -12.39 17.67
C PRO A 69 3.91 -11.91 16.32
N PHE A 70 2.86 -11.08 16.33
CA PHE A 70 2.15 -10.68 15.10
C PHE A 70 2.94 -9.65 14.27
N ARG A 71 3.60 -8.68 14.93
CA ARG A 71 4.46 -7.61 14.36
C ARG A 71 3.81 -6.62 13.41
N TYR A 72 2.95 -7.07 12.51
CA TYR A 72 2.18 -6.24 11.58
C TYR A 72 0.85 -6.92 11.23
N LEU A 73 -0.09 -6.14 10.70
CA LEU A 73 -1.25 -6.66 9.97
C LEU A 73 -1.24 -6.07 8.57
N SER A 74 -1.42 -6.93 7.58
CA SER A 74 -1.85 -6.54 6.24
C SER A 74 -3.26 -7.06 6.02
N TRP A 75 -4.15 -6.22 5.50
CA TRP A 75 -5.41 -6.58 4.86
C TRP A 75 -5.51 -5.70 3.62
N ALA A 76 -4.91 -6.12 2.52
CA ALA A 76 -4.75 -5.28 1.33
C ALA A 76 -5.22 -6.02 0.08
N SER A 77 -6.13 -5.42 -0.65
CA SER A 77 -6.78 -6.01 -1.82
C SER A 77 -6.61 -5.17 -3.08
N VAL A 78 -6.49 -5.81 -4.23
CA VAL A 78 -6.57 -5.16 -5.53
C VAL A 78 -7.64 -5.85 -6.33
N LEU A 79 -8.74 -5.14 -6.59
CA LEU A 79 -9.90 -5.62 -7.33
C LEU A 79 -9.79 -5.10 -8.75
N GLY A 80 -9.64 -6.01 -9.71
CA GLY A 80 -9.55 -5.70 -11.13
C GLY A 80 -8.15 -5.19 -11.48
N TYR A 81 -7.61 -5.65 -12.59
CA TYR A 81 -6.27 -5.27 -13.04
C TYR A 81 -6.20 -3.80 -13.47
N VAL A 82 -5.21 -3.06 -12.96
CA VAL A 82 -5.00 -1.62 -13.21
C VAL A 82 -4.33 -1.36 -14.57
N GLY A 83 -3.45 -2.26 -15.00
CA GLY A 83 -2.58 -2.01 -16.16
C GLY A 83 -1.15 -1.63 -15.80
N PHE A 84 -0.75 -1.73 -14.53
CA PHE A 84 0.62 -1.51 -14.09
C PHE A 84 1.36 -2.84 -13.95
N THR A 85 2.63 -2.88 -14.35
CA THR A 85 3.48 -4.08 -14.17
C THR A 85 3.58 -4.51 -12.71
N ILE A 86 3.62 -3.58 -11.75
CA ILE A 86 3.55 -3.88 -10.31
C ILE A 86 2.23 -4.57 -9.86
N THR A 87 1.18 -4.49 -10.68
CA THR A 87 -0.12 -5.16 -10.43
C THR A 87 -0.36 -6.36 -11.35
N ASP A 88 0.60 -6.65 -12.23
CA ASP A 88 0.42 -7.70 -13.23
C ASP A 88 0.88 -9.06 -12.69
N MET A 89 -0.07 -9.96 -12.57
CA MET A 89 0.16 -11.33 -12.17
C MET A 89 -0.80 -12.27 -12.91
N ASN A 90 -0.29 -13.43 -13.29
CA ASN A 90 -1.08 -14.49 -13.92
C ASN A 90 -1.31 -15.68 -12.97
N TYR A 91 -1.13 -15.47 -11.66
CA TYR A 91 -1.29 -16.51 -10.64
C TYR A 91 -2.71 -16.54 -10.09
N GLN A 92 -3.34 -17.73 -10.11
CA GLN A 92 -4.69 -17.97 -9.57
C GLN A 92 -5.76 -16.97 -10.03
N MET A 93 -5.74 -16.59 -11.31
CA MET A 93 -6.74 -15.68 -11.86
C MET A 93 -8.15 -16.26 -11.87
N SER A 94 -9.15 -15.38 -11.74
CA SER A 94 -10.55 -15.73 -12.01
C SER A 94 -10.71 -16.26 -13.44
N LYS A 95 -11.68 -17.16 -13.63
CA LYS A 95 -12.08 -17.70 -14.95
C LYS A 95 -12.53 -16.61 -15.92
N ASP A 96 -13.01 -15.49 -15.40
CA ASP A 96 -13.45 -14.33 -16.18
C ASP A 96 -12.30 -13.35 -16.51
N GLY A 97 -11.08 -13.67 -16.09
CA GLY A 97 -9.85 -12.96 -16.43
C GLY A 97 -9.49 -11.79 -15.49
N LYS A 98 -8.53 -10.98 -15.93
CA LYS A 98 -7.87 -9.94 -15.10
C LYS A 98 -8.82 -8.85 -14.59
N GLY A 99 -9.87 -8.55 -15.34
CA GLY A 99 -10.88 -7.56 -14.94
C GLY A 99 -11.82 -8.04 -13.84
N ASP A 100 -12.00 -9.37 -13.71
CA ASP A 100 -12.84 -9.98 -12.67
C ASP A 100 -12.01 -10.54 -11.50
N THR A 101 -10.69 -10.54 -11.59
CA THR A 101 -9.84 -11.05 -10.52
C THR A 101 -9.65 -9.98 -9.45
N ALA A 102 -9.90 -10.35 -8.21
CA ALA A 102 -9.41 -9.65 -7.04
C ALA A 102 -8.31 -10.47 -6.35
N SER A 103 -7.27 -9.81 -5.89
CA SER A 103 -6.30 -10.39 -4.97
C SER A 103 -6.44 -9.76 -3.60
N LEU A 104 -6.12 -10.53 -2.56
CA LEU A 104 -6.08 -10.10 -1.16
C LEU A 104 -4.86 -10.71 -0.50
N VAL A 105 -4.01 -9.87 0.11
CA VAL A 105 -3.09 -10.29 1.15
C VAL A 105 -3.70 -9.96 2.49
N HIS A 106 -3.87 -11.00 3.33
CA HIS A 106 -4.38 -10.83 4.67
C HIS A 106 -3.67 -11.74 5.68
N GLY A 107 -2.82 -11.14 6.50
CA GLY A 107 -1.97 -11.88 7.44
C GLY A 107 -1.09 -11.00 8.32
N THR A 108 -0.30 -11.68 9.15
CA THR A 108 0.70 -11.08 10.05
C THR A 108 2.08 -11.70 9.81
N ALA A 109 3.07 -11.39 10.64
CA ALA A 109 4.38 -12.05 10.61
C ALA A 109 4.33 -13.57 10.85
N LEU A 110 3.21 -14.08 11.39
CA LEU A 110 3.01 -15.52 11.56
C LEU A 110 2.53 -16.21 10.28
N SER A 111 2.02 -15.47 9.29
CA SER A 111 1.41 -16.04 8.10
C SER A 111 2.45 -16.57 7.11
N THR A 112 2.14 -17.70 6.49
CA THR A 112 2.77 -18.15 5.25
C THR A 112 2.09 -17.52 4.04
N THR A 113 2.74 -17.54 2.87
CA THR A 113 2.14 -17.08 1.61
C THR A 113 0.80 -17.76 1.31
N SER A 114 0.69 -19.09 1.49
CA SER A 114 -0.55 -19.84 1.23
C SER A 114 -1.68 -19.51 2.21
N GLU A 115 -1.35 -19.06 3.42
CA GLU A 115 -2.32 -18.59 4.41
C GLU A 115 -2.78 -17.16 4.05
N ALA A 116 -1.84 -16.25 3.77
CA ALA A 116 -2.12 -14.84 3.61
C ALA A 116 -2.71 -14.45 2.25
N TYR A 117 -2.25 -15.06 1.17
CA TYR A 117 -2.60 -14.64 -0.19
C TYR A 117 -3.76 -15.45 -0.75
N ARG A 118 -4.78 -14.75 -1.24
CA ARG A 118 -5.96 -15.35 -1.87
C ARG A 118 -6.40 -14.55 -3.08
N THR A 119 -7.03 -15.23 -4.02
CA THR A 119 -7.73 -14.59 -5.15
C THR A 119 -9.22 -14.91 -5.11
N PHE A 120 -10.00 -14.00 -5.67
CA PHE A 120 -11.46 -14.04 -5.70
C PHE A 120 -11.96 -13.59 -7.07
N SER A 121 -13.09 -14.13 -7.50
CA SER A 121 -13.91 -13.54 -8.56
C SER A 121 -14.71 -12.38 -7.98
N ILE A 122 -14.54 -11.18 -8.54
CA ILE A 122 -15.26 -9.97 -8.09
C ILE A 122 -16.77 -10.16 -8.21
N LYS A 123 -17.24 -10.83 -9.27
CA LYS A 123 -18.67 -11.06 -9.48
C LYS A 123 -19.27 -12.15 -8.60
N ASN A 124 -18.51 -13.20 -8.32
CA ASN A 124 -19.06 -14.41 -7.71
C ASN A 124 -18.73 -14.54 -6.22
N ASP A 125 -17.58 -14.04 -5.80
CA ASP A 125 -17.03 -14.28 -4.47
C ASP A 125 -17.01 -13.01 -3.60
N ILE A 126 -17.22 -11.82 -4.18
CA ILE A 126 -17.23 -10.55 -3.45
C ILE A 126 -18.62 -9.93 -3.43
N GLN A 127 -19.10 -9.60 -2.24
CA GLN A 127 -20.35 -8.88 -2.04
C GLN A 127 -20.06 -7.45 -1.61
N PHE A 128 -20.75 -6.50 -2.24
CA PHE A 128 -20.64 -5.08 -1.93
C PHE A 128 -21.97 -4.55 -1.40
N ASN A 129 -21.91 -3.67 -0.42
CA ASN A 129 -23.00 -2.77 -0.07
C ASN A 129 -22.49 -1.33 -0.11
N GLN A 130 -23.32 -0.41 -0.60
CA GLN A 130 -22.93 1.00 -0.73
C GLN A 130 -23.25 1.80 0.53
N THR A 131 -24.43 1.58 1.12
CA THR A 131 -24.92 2.36 2.26
C THR A 131 -25.82 1.46 3.13
N PRO A 132 -25.37 1.06 4.33
CA PRO A 132 -24.02 1.29 4.87
C PRO A 132 -22.93 0.63 3.99
N PHE A 133 -21.75 1.22 3.90
CA PHE A 133 -20.64 0.61 3.16
C PHE A 133 -20.32 -0.77 3.74
N ALA A 134 -20.18 -1.77 2.87
CA ALA A 134 -19.64 -3.08 3.22
C ALA A 134 -18.95 -3.72 2.02
N ILE A 135 -17.90 -4.48 2.30
CA ILE A 135 -17.30 -5.42 1.36
C ILE A 135 -17.00 -6.73 2.10
N ASN A 136 -17.45 -7.84 1.52
CA ASN A 136 -17.25 -9.17 2.07
C ASN A 136 -16.61 -10.06 0.99
N PHE A 137 -15.48 -10.69 1.35
CA PHE A 137 -14.74 -11.64 0.52
C PHE A 137 -15.12 -13.06 0.95
N ASP A 138 -16.08 -13.65 0.26
CA ASP A 138 -16.50 -15.06 0.38
C ASP A 138 -16.74 -15.53 1.83
N ASN A 139 -17.27 -14.65 2.68
CA ASN A 139 -17.47 -14.85 4.12
C ASN A 139 -16.19 -15.17 4.92
N GLN A 140 -15.01 -15.01 4.33
CA GLN A 140 -13.72 -15.24 4.98
C GLN A 140 -13.27 -13.98 5.74
N THR A 141 -13.51 -12.80 5.14
CA THR A 141 -13.22 -11.51 5.76
C THR A 141 -14.15 -10.42 5.20
N ALA A 142 -14.49 -9.45 6.03
CA ALA A 142 -15.32 -8.33 5.64
C ALA A 142 -14.95 -7.06 6.41
N ILE A 143 -15.06 -5.91 5.75
CA ILE A 143 -15.09 -4.60 6.40
C ILE A 143 -16.44 -3.95 6.09
N HIS A 144 -17.09 -3.39 7.11
CA HIS A 144 -18.35 -2.68 6.97
C HIS A 144 -18.44 -1.52 7.93
N GLU A 145 -19.27 -0.53 7.61
CA GLU A 145 -19.59 0.58 8.51
C GLU A 145 -20.27 0.07 9.78
N ASP A 146 -19.80 0.55 10.92
CA ASP A 146 -20.36 0.29 12.25
C ASP A 146 -20.25 1.56 13.11
N GLY A 147 -21.39 2.19 13.40
CA GLY A 147 -21.43 3.46 14.13
C GLY A 147 -20.71 4.60 13.39
N ASP A 148 -19.75 5.25 14.07
CA ASP A 148 -18.88 6.30 13.53
C ASP A 148 -17.57 5.77 12.92
N GLY A 149 -17.47 4.45 12.71
CA GLY A 149 -16.27 3.79 12.20
C GLY A 149 -16.57 2.58 11.32
N PHE A 150 -15.66 1.62 11.34
CA PHE A 150 -15.74 0.39 10.56
C PHE A 150 -15.39 -0.81 11.43
N LEU A 151 -16.00 -1.95 11.13
CA LEU A 151 -15.66 -3.23 11.74
C LEU A 151 -15.02 -4.13 10.69
N LEU A 152 -13.75 -4.48 10.90
CA LEU A 152 -13.01 -5.47 10.12
C LEU A 152 -13.08 -6.82 10.84
N ILE A 153 -13.72 -7.80 10.21
CA ILE A 153 -13.87 -9.15 10.74
C ILE A 153 -13.21 -10.14 9.79
N THR A 154 -12.47 -11.09 10.33
CA THR A 154 -11.94 -12.25 9.62
C THR A 154 -12.27 -13.52 10.38
N LYS A 155 -12.83 -14.51 9.68
CA LYS A 155 -13.19 -15.82 10.19
C LYS A 155 -12.55 -16.90 9.31
N ARG A 156 -11.23 -17.02 9.42
CA ARG A 156 -10.45 -18.07 8.76
C ARG A 156 -9.88 -19.01 9.81
N GLU A 157 -9.69 -20.27 9.44
CA GLU A 157 -9.05 -21.27 10.30
C GLU A 157 -7.64 -20.82 10.76
N ASP A 158 -6.91 -20.14 9.88
CA ASP A 158 -5.54 -19.70 10.12
C ASP A 158 -5.43 -18.30 10.76
N LEU A 159 -6.52 -17.51 10.74
CA LEU A 159 -6.56 -16.15 11.26
C LEU A 159 -8.00 -15.76 11.64
N GLU A 160 -8.21 -15.44 12.91
CA GLU A 160 -9.43 -14.82 13.41
C GLU A 160 -9.12 -13.40 13.86
N LEU A 161 -9.94 -12.45 13.43
CA LEU A 161 -9.73 -11.03 13.70
C LEU A 161 -11.07 -10.32 13.83
N GLU A 162 -11.18 -9.42 14.80
CA GLU A 162 -12.29 -8.49 14.93
C GLU A 162 -11.68 -7.17 15.40
N LEU A 163 -11.63 -6.17 14.53
CA LEU A 163 -11.07 -4.86 14.82
C LEU A 163 -12.11 -3.78 14.53
N TYR A 164 -12.40 -2.98 15.55
CA TYR A 164 -13.08 -1.72 15.38
C TYR A 164 -12.08 -0.66 14.91
N LEU A 165 -12.42 0.08 13.86
CA LEU A 165 -11.57 1.07 13.19
C LEU A 165 -12.27 2.42 13.22
N LYS A 166 -11.71 3.37 13.96
CA LYS A 166 -12.24 4.72 14.10
C LYS A 166 -11.46 5.72 13.24
N PRO A 167 -12.10 6.40 12.28
CA PRO A 167 -11.45 7.43 11.47
C PRO A 167 -11.08 8.65 12.31
N THR A 168 -9.87 9.15 12.07
CA THR A 168 -9.46 10.50 12.46
C THR A 168 -9.70 11.46 11.30
N PRO A 169 -9.70 12.79 11.53
CA PRO A 169 -9.78 13.76 10.43
C PRO A 169 -8.53 13.82 9.53
N ALA A 170 -7.47 13.06 9.84
CA ALA A 170 -6.19 13.11 9.14
C ALA A 170 -6.19 12.20 7.88
N ILE A 171 -6.62 12.78 6.76
CA ILE A 171 -6.57 12.17 5.43
C ILE A 171 -5.36 12.66 4.62
N SER A 172 -4.65 11.74 3.98
CA SER A 172 -3.60 11.99 3.00
C SER A 172 -4.03 11.52 1.61
N TRP A 173 -3.95 12.40 0.60
CA TRP A 173 -4.17 12.00 -0.79
C TRP A 173 -2.82 11.79 -1.48
N PHE A 174 -2.62 10.60 -2.06
CA PHE A 174 -1.47 10.32 -2.91
C PHE A 174 -1.71 10.78 -4.35
N ALA A 175 -2.95 10.60 -4.83
CA ALA A 175 -3.39 11.04 -6.14
C ALA A 175 -4.84 11.51 -6.11
N TYR A 176 -5.14 12.58 -6.84
CA TYR A 176 -6.49 13.10 -6.99
C TYR A 176 -6.72 13.63 -8.41
N SER A 177 -7.41 12.86 -9.24
CA SER A 177 -7.83 13.26 -10.58
C SER A 177 -9.20 12.68 -10.93
N LYS A 178 -9.66 12.94 -12.16
CA LYS A 178 -10.88 12.31 -12.69
C LYS A 178 -10.70 10.83 -13.00
N PHE A 179 -9.46 10.37 -13.17
CA PHE A 179 -9.12 9.01 -13.61
C PHE A 179 -8.54 8.15 -12.50
N TYR A 180 -7.93 8.76 -11.49
CA TYR A 180 -7.32 8.07 -10.37
C TYR A 180 -7.52 8.89 -9.09
N LYS A 181 -8.07 8.25 -8.06
CA LYS A 181 -8.24 8.82 -6.73
C LYS A 181 -7.66 7.83 -5.74
N HIS A 182 -6.69 8.26 -4.95
CA HIS A 182 -5.96 7.41 -4.01
C HIS A 182 -5.70 8.17 -2.73
N PHE A 183 -6.24 7.67 -1.63
CA PHE A 183 -6.12 8.28 -0.31
C PHE A 183 -5.80 7.25 0.75
N SER A 184 -5.31 7.75 1.87
CA SER A 184 -5.05 7.02 3.10
C SER A 184 -5.52 7.85 4.28
N VAL A 185 -6.24 7.24 5.22
CA VAL A 185 -6.79 7.86 6.42
C VAL A 185 -6.11 7.25 7.63
N LEU A 186 -5.66 8.10 8.55
CA LEU A 186 -5.18 7.66 9.86
C LEU A 186 -6.39 7.20 10.69
N MET A 187 -6.30 6.00 11.21
CA MET A 187 -7.34 5.34 11.99
C MET A 187 -6.80 5.00 13.38
N GLN A 188 -7.66 5.05 14.39
CA GLN A 188 -7.44 4.33 15.64
C GLN A 188 -8.09 2.96 15.52
N TYR A 189 -7.47 1.92 16.08
CA TYR A 189 -8.06 0.59 16.12
C TYR A 189 -8.05 0.03 17.53
N GLU A 190 -9.03 -0.83 17.81
CA GLU A 190 -9.07 -1.70 18.98
C GLU A 190 -9.78 -3.01 18.62
N GLY A 191 -9.45 -4.09 19.31
CA GLY A 191 -10.14 -5.37 19.11
C GLY A 191 -9.28 -6.56 19.46
N HIS A 192 -9.51 -7.68 18.78
CA HIS A 192 -8.81 -8.94 19.05
C HIS A 192 -8.19 -9.55 17.80
N ILE A 193 -7.08 -10.25 17.99
CA ILE A 193 -6.46 -11.10 16.99
C ILE A 193 -6.18 -12.48 17.57
N LYS A 194 -6.40 -13.51 16.77
CA LYS A 194 -6.04 -14.89 17.09
C LYS A 194 -5.46 -15.60 15.87
N GLN A 195 -4.26 -16.15 16.02
CA GLN A 195 -3.55 -16.88 14.98
C GLN A 195 -2.47 -17.78 15.60
N LYS A 196 -2.33 -19.01 15.07
CA LYS A 196 -1.34 -20.02 15.51
C LYS A 196 -1.26 -20.21 17.03
N GLY A 197 -2.42 -20.27 17.70
CA GLY A 197 -2.53 -20.46 19.15
C GLY A 197 -2.26 -19.21 19.99
N HIS A 198 -1.86 -18.10 19.39
CA HIS A 198 -1.76 -16.80 20.06
C HIS A 198 -3.09 -16.07 19.97
N SER A 199 -3.54 -15.47 21.08
CA SER A 199 -4.70 -14.58 21.11
C SER A 199 -4.37 -13.35 21.96
N LYS A 200 -4.67 -12.16 21.44
CA LYS A 200 -4.44 -10.89 22.13
C LYS A 200 -5.52 -9.88 21.82
N THR A 201 -5.88 -9.08 22.82
CA THR A 201 -6.47 -7.77 22.61
C THR A 201 -5.39 -6.81 22.11
N VAL A 202 -5.71 -6.04 21.10
CA VAL A 202 -4.79 -5.11 20.43
C VAL A 202 -5.47 -3.77 20.24
N GLN A 203 -4.69 -2.70 20.29
CA GLN A 203 -5.14 -1.35 20.04
C GLN A 203 -3.97 -0.47 19.58
N GLY A 204 -4.25 0.60 18.85
CA GLY A 204 -3.22 1.54 18.41
C GLY A 204 -3.64 2.35 17.20
N LEU A 205 -2.67 2.78 16.40
CA LEU A 205 -2.89 3.47 15.13
C LEU A 205 -2.74 2.52 13.95
N CYS A 206 -3.62 2.67 12.97
CA CYS A 206 -3.52 1.97 11.69
C CYS A 206 -3.84 2.92 10.54
N THR A 207 -3.74 2.39 9.33
CA THR A 207 -4.12 3.11 8.12
C THR A 207 -5.28 2.39 7.46
N LEU A 208 -6.30 3.14 7.02
CA LEU A 208 -7.22 2.68 5.98
C LEU A 208 -6.85 3.36 4.66
N GLU A 209 -6.61 2.59 3.63
CA GLU A 209 -6.24 3.05 2.30
C GLU A 209 -7.26 2.59 1.26
N SER A 210 -7.52 3.45 0.26
CA SER A 210 -8.28 3.04 -0.90
C SER A 210 -7.89 3.84 -2.13
N TRP A 211 -8.00 3.19 -3.29
CA TRP A 211 -8.02 3.90 -4.55
C TRP A 211 -9.09 3.39 -5.50
N LYS A 212 -9.46 4.28 -6.43
CA LYS A 212 -10.28 3.97 -7.61
C LYS A 212 -9.54 4.43 -8.85
N ALA A 213 -9.42 3.53 -9.83
CA ALA A 213 -8.68 3.79 -11.06
C ALA A 213 -9.49 3.44 -12.31
N VAL A 214 -9.31 4.26 -13.34
CA VAL A 214 -9.47 3.86 -14.73
C VAL A 214 -8.35 2.88 -15.02
N ALA A 215 -8.68 1.69 -15.50
CA ALA A 215 -7.67 0.68 -15.78
C ALA A 215 -7.73 0.16 -17.21
N THR A 216 -6.60 -0.41 -17.66
CA THR A 216 -6.51 -1.04 -18.98
C THR A 216 -7.46 -2.24 -19.12
N SER A 217 -7.90 -2.83 -18.02
CA SER A 217 -8.96 -3.85 -17.99
C SER A 217 -10.29 -3.40 -18.61
N MET A 218 -10.54 -2.10 -18.79
CA MET A 218 -11.71 -1.59 -19.54
C MET A 218 -11.59 -1.68 -21.05
N LEU A 219 -10.40 -1.96 -21.59
CA LEU A 219 -10.22 -2.01 -23.04
C LEU A 219 -11.05 -3.17 -23.62
N LYS A 220 -11.88 -2.87 -24.62
CA LYS A 220 -12.72 -3.88 -25.29
C LYS A 220 -11.90 -4.98 -25.97
N ASN A 221 -10.67 -4.67 -26.37
CA ASN A 221 -9.77 -5.61 -27.02
C ASN A 221 -8.98 -6.38 -25.97
N LYS A 222 -9.31 -7.66 -25.77
CA LYS A 222 -8.62 -8.56 -24.83
C LYS A 222 -7.12 -8.65 -25.08
N TRP A 223 -6.69 -8.62 -26.34
CA TRP A 223 -5.27 -8.63 -26.67
C TRP A 223 -4.55 -7.40 -26.11
N LEU A 224 -5.18 -6.20 -26.15
CA LEU A 224 -4.59 -5.00 -25.55
C LEU A 224 -4.53 -5.09 -24.02
N VAL A 225 -5.56 -5.65 -23.38
CA VAL A 225 -5.57 -5.87 -21.92
C VAL A 225 -4.41 -6.77 -21.48
N GLU A 226 -4.10 -7.78 -22.27
CA GLU A 226 -3.06 -8.77 -21.96
C GLU A 226 -1.65 -8.25 -22.27
N ASN A 227 -1.49 -7.41 -23.30
CA ASN A 227 -0.17 -7.05 -23.83
C ASN A 227 0.24 -5.59 -23.59
N ILE A 228 -0.66 -4.70 -23.17
CA ILE A 228 -0.32 -3.30 -22.86
C ILE A 228 -0.27 -3.10 -21.36
N GLN A 229 0.93 -2.71 -20.91
CA GLN A 229 1.19 -2.34 -19.53
C GLN A 229 1.90 -0.99 -19.49
N LEU A 230 1.49 -0.16 -18.54
CA LEU A 230 2.29 0.99 -18.17
C LEU A 230 3.43 0.45 -17.29
N PRO A 231 4.70 0.74 -17.63
CA PRO A 231 5.86 0.15 -16.97
C PRO A 231 6.14 0.84 -15.62
N VAL A 232 5.14 0.90 -14.76
CA VAL A 232 5.35 1.15 -13.34
C VAL A 232 5.90 -0.15 -12.77
N LYS A 233 7.20 -0.18 -12.47
CA LYS A 233 7.94 -1.41 -12.14
C LYS A 233 8.44 -1.49 -10.71
N VAL A 234 8.55 -0.36 -10.03
CA VAL A 234 8.96 -0.33 -8.61
C VAL A 234 7.88 0.34 -7.79
N PHE A 235 7.54 -0.29 -6.67
CA PHE A 235 6.67 0.25 -5.64
C PHE A 235 7.24 -0.11 -4.28
N SER A 236 7.32 0.88 -3.39
CA SER A 236 7.73 0.71 -2.01
C SER A 236 6.87 1.64 -1.17
N TYR A 237 6.16 1.06 -0.19
CA TYR A 237 5.31 1.80 0.72
C TYR A 237 5.55 1.36 2.15
N GLN A 238 5.55 2.32 3.07
CA GLN A 238 5.74 2.06 4.49
C GLN A 238 4.77 2.85 5.35
N VAL A 239 4.38 2.24 6.46
CA VAL A 239 3.64 2.87 7.55
C VAL A 239 4.48 2.78 8.81
N ILE A 240 4.63 3.89 9.53
CA ILE A 240 5.31 3.94 10.83
C ILE A 240 4.41 4.69 11.80
N ASN A 241 4.08 4.06 12.93
CA ASN A 241 3.55 4.78 14.08
C ASN A 241 4.76 5.32 14.86
N ILE A 242 4.81 6.64 15.06
CA ILE A 242 5.88 7.29 15.82
C ILE A 242 5.59 7.17 17.31
N ASP A 243 4.32 7.37 17.66
CA ASP A 243 3.76 7.15 19.00
C ASP A 243 2.25 6.84 18.86
N HIS A 244 1.50 7.06 19.93
CA HIS A 244 0.06 6.79 19.99
C HIS A 244 -0.81 7.86 19.29
N GLU A 245 -0.22 8.95 18.79
CA GLU A 245 -0.92 10.06 18.13
C GLU A 245 -0.36 10.39 16.74
N GLN A 246 0.88 10.01 16.45
CA GLN A 246 1.64 10.42 15.28
C GLN A 246 1.98 9.25 14.35
N GLN A 247 1.82 9.47 13.04
CA GLN A 247 2.10 8.45 12.02
C GLN A 247 2.79 9.05 10.79
N LEU A 248 3.71 8.28 10.21
CA LEU A 248 4.32 8.55 8.91
C LEU A 248 3.84 7.55 7.85
N LEU A 249 3.62 8.07 6.65
CA LEU A 249 3.55 7.27 5.42
C LEU A 249 4.73 7.61 4.52
N LEU A 250 5.40 6.60 3.99
CA LEU A 250 6.51 6.78 3.06
C LEU A 250 6.19 6.03 1.78
N ALA A 251 6.25 6.71 0.64
CA ALA A 251 5.85 6.16 -0.65
C ALA A 251 6.90 6.44 -1.72
N PHE A 252 7.29 5.41 -2.45
CA PHE A 252 8.23 5.47 -3.56
C PHE A 252 7.74 4.63 -4.74
N ILE A 253 7.66 5.25 -5.93
CA ILE A 253 7.13 4.63 -7.14
C ILE A 253 8.00 4.99 -8.33
N CYS A 254 8.35 4.03 -9.20
CA CYS A 254 9.08 4.29 -10.44
C CYS A 254 8.32 3.90 -11.70
N TYR A 255 8.48 4.74 -12.72
CA TYR A 255 8.31 4.35 -14.12
C TYR A 255 9.64 3.77 -14.58
N GLU A 256 9.66 2.50 -14.99
CA GLU A 256 10.89 1.73 -15.19
C GLU A 256 11.75 1.81 -13.92
N ASP A 257 12.82 2.59 -13.96
CA ASP A 257 13.75 2.83 -12.87
C ASP A 257 13.86 4.32 -12.49
N GLN A 258 12.98 5.16 -13.04
CA GLN A 258 12.92 6.59 -12.80
C GLN A 258 11.78 6.92 -11.82
N PRO A 259 12.06 7.63 -10.71
CA PRO A 259 11.03 8.01 -9.74
C PRO A 259 9.91 8.83 -10.38
N ILE A 260 8.66 8.37 -10.18
CA ILE A 260 7.43 9.15 -10.40
C ILE A 260 7.08 9.90 -9.12
N LEU A 261 7.17 9.22 -7.97
CA LEU A 261 6.82 9.72 -6.67
C LEU A 261 7.86 9.28 -5.65
N THR A 262 8.30 10.21 -4.82
CA THR A 262 9.01 9.96 -3.57
C THR A 262 8.43 10.94 -2.57
N SER A 263 7.74 10.44 -1.54
CA SER A 263 6.99 11.30 -0.64
C SER A 263 6.92 10.74 0.77
N VAL A 264 6.93 11.66 1.73
CA VAL A 264 6.72 11.38 3.14
C VAL A 264 5.55 12.23 3.62
N TYR A 265 4.59 11.59 4.26
CA TYR A 265 3.42 12.22 4.85
C TYR A 265 3.50 12.09 6.37
N TYR A 266 3.26 13.18 7.08
CA TYR A 266 3.07 13.22 8.51
C TYR A 266 1.60 13.38 8.84
N ARG A 267 1.11 12.59 9.80
CA ARG A 267 -0.27 12.63 10.28
C ARG A 267 -0.32 12.64 11.80
N HIS A 268 -1.32 13.33 12.33
CA HIS A 268 -1.65 13.37 13.75
C HIS A 268 -3.15 13.09 13.95
N ILE A 269 -3.54 12.37 14.99
CA ILE A 269 -4.95 12.03 15.27
C ILE A 269 -5.87 13.26 15.37
N GLY A 270 -5.31 14.41 15.75
CA GLY A 270 -6.00 15.71 15.79
C GLY A 270 -6.39 16.29 14.43
N GLY A 271 -6.11 15.58 13.32
CA GLY A 271 -6.50 15.98 11.96
C GLY A 271 -5.38 16.59 11.13
N THR A 272 -4.19 16.80 11.69
CA THR A 272 -3.02 17.24 10.93
C THR A 272 -2.65 16.17 9.90
N SER A 273 -2.48 16.58 8.65
CA SER A 273 -2.00 15.75 7.56
C SER A 273 -1.19 16.62 6.61
N ILE A 274 0.11 16.38 6.56
CA ILE A 274 1.10 17.18 5.84
C ILE A 274 1.89 16.25 4.93
N GLN A 275 2.04 16.61 3.66
CA GLN A 275 3.07 16.04 2.80
C GLN A 275 4.30 16.93 2.88
N TYR A 276 5.47 16.37 3.19
CA TYR A 276 6.70 17.18 3.24
C TYR A 276 7.09 17.68 1.84
N ASN A 277 7.64 18.89 1.79
CA ASN A 277 7.83 19.70 0.57
C ASN A 277 9.31 19.97 0.22
N GLY A 278 10.25 19.28 0.85
CA GLY A 278 11.68 19.40 0.58
C GLY A 278 12.24 18.23 -0.22
N ASP A 279 13.57 18.10 -0.22
CA ASP A 279 14.24 16.95 -0.79
C ASP A 279 13.93 15.68 0.02
N ILE A 280 13.68 14.58 -0.68
CA ILE A 280 13.32 13.30 -0.07
C ILE A 280 14.14 12.19 -0.74
N LEU A 281 14.92 11.50 0.08
CA LEU A 281 15.70 10.33 -0.30
C LEU A 281 14.98 9.07 0.19
N PHE A 282 14.81 8.11 -0.72
CA PHE A 282 14.66 6.71 -0.41
C PHE A 282 15.79 5.94 -1.08
N GLU A 283 16.45 5.06 -0.35
CA GLU A 283 17.46 4.16 -0.93
C GLU A 283 17.43 2.78 -0.28
N VAL A 284 17.51 1.74 -1.11
CA VAL A 284 17.79 0.39 -0.64
C VAL A 284 19.30 0.29 -0.47
N THR A 285 19.77 0.03 0.75
CA THR A 285 21.20 0.02 1.09
C THR A 285 21.82 -1.38 1.01
N SER A 286 21.01 -2.43 1.17
CA SER A 286 21.41 -3.80 0.87
C SER A 286 20.20 -4.68 0.52
N LEU A 287 20.45 -5.77 -0.20
CA LEU A 287 19.44 -6.76 -0.59
C LEU A 287 19.55 -8.00 0.31
N GLN A 288 18.48 -8.78 0.36
CA GLN A 288 18.52 -10.16 0.87
C GLN A 288 19.56 -10.97 0.10
N GLN A 289 20.15 -11.97 0.76
CA GLN A 289 21.18 -12.81 0.15
C GLN A 289 20.66 -13.53 -1.10
N GLU A 290 19.45 -14.08 -1.01
CA GLU A 290 18.78 -14.77 -2.11
C GLU A 290 17.52 -14.01 -2.51
N PRO A 291 17.24 -13.86 -3.82
CA PRO A 291 15.99 -13.30 -4.29
C PRO A 291 14.81 -14.21 -3.90
N GLN A 292 13.65 -13.61 -3.67
CA GLN A 292 12.42 -14.37 -3.45
C GLN A 292 11.74 -14.66 -4.78
N ILE A 293 11.21 -15.87 -4.92
CA ILE A 293 10.46 -16.27 -6.11
C ILE A 293 8.97 -16.05 -5.83
N THR A 294 8.33 -15.21 -6.64
CA THR A 294 6.88 -15.01 -6.59
C THR A 294 6.14 -16.22 -7.16
N PRO A 295 4.84 -16.40 -6.87
CA PRO A 295 4.05 -17.51 -7.42
C PRO A 295 3.93 -17.53 -8.96
N ASP A 296 4.17 -16.41 -9.65
CA ASP A 296 4.29 -16.36 -11.12
C ASP A 296 5.73 -16.61 -11.63
N ASN A 297 6.60 -17.21 -10.79
CA ASN A 297 8.00 -17.54 -11.06
C ASN A 297 8.90 -16.33 -11.37
N PHE A 298 8.53 -15.14 -10.90
CA PHE A 298 9.37 -13.96 -11.01
C PHE A 298 10.38 -13.91 -9.86
N SER A 299 11.67 -13.75 -10.18
CA SER A 299 12.73 -13.59 -9.18
C SER A 299 12.86 -12.14 -8.76
N MET A 300 12.51 -11.84 -7.51
CA MET A 300 12.48 -10.48 -6.97
C MET A 300 13.57 -10.27 -5.92
N ASN A 301 14.41 -9.27 -6.14
CA ASN A 301 15.38 -8.81 -5.15
C ASN A 301 14.67 -7.96 -4.09
N LEU A 302 14.70 -8.41 -2.84
CA LEU A 302 14.05 -7.72 -1.73
C LEU A 302 15.06 -6.98 -0.85
N PRO A 303 14.68 -5.84 -0.25
CA PRO A 303 15.52 -5.13 0.70
C PRO A 303 15.88 -5.98 1.91
N ASN A 304 17.14 -5.91 2.32
CA ASN A 304 17.56 -6.29 3.66
C ASN A 304 17.72 -5.06 4.56
N THR A 305 18.21 -3.96 3.98
CA THR A 305 18.25 -2.65 4.64
C THR A 305 17.89 -1.54 3.67
N PHE A 306 17.34 -0.45 4.19
CA PHE A 306 17.02 0.75 3.42
C PHE A 306 17.08 2.00 4.31
N ARG A 307 17.07 3.18 3.69
CA ARG A 307 17.13 4.46 4.38
C ARG A 307 16.11 5.45 3.80
N TRP A 308 15.57 6.29 4.69
CA TRP A 308 14.79 7.46 4.33
C TRP A 308 15.39 8.73 4.91
N VAL A 309 15.45 9.79 4.10
CA VAL A 309 15.75 11.15 4.56
C VAL A 309 14.69 12.08 3.98
N ALA A 310 14.15 12.98 4.79
CA ALA A 310 13.20 13.97 4.30
C ALA A 310 13.48 15.35 4.89
N TYR A 311 13.28 16.36 4.04
CA TYR A 311 13.30 17.76 4.42
C TYR A 311 11.90 18.37 4.30
N HIS A 312 11.58 19.29 5.21
CA HIS A 312 10.41 20.16 5.13
C HIS A 312 10.85 21.59 5.36
N ASN A 313 10.49 22.51 4.47
CA ASN A 313 10.91 23.92 4.53
C ASN A 313 12.43 24.09 4.74
N LYS A 314 13.23 23.28 4.02
CA LYS A 314 14.71 23.21 4.09
C LYS A 314 15.30 22.69 5.42
N GLN A 315 14.48 22.26 6.36
CA GLN A 315 14.94 21.61 7.59
C GLN A 315 14.83 20.10 7.47
N LYS A 316 15.84 19.36 7.93
CA LYS A 316 15.80 17.89 7.99
C LYS A 316 14.77 17.49 9.05
N VAL A 317 13.74 16.76 8.66
CA VAL A 317 12.66 16.31 9.55
C VAL A 317 12.65 14.81 9.77
N LEU A 318 13.30 14.05 8.90
CA LEU A 318 13.44 12.60 9.00
C LEU A 318 14.81 12.16 8.50
N ASP A 319 15.43 11.24 9.24
CA ASP A 319 16.64 10.52 8.83
C ASP A 319 16.65 9.17 9.54
N ILE A 320 16.20 8.11 8.87
CA ILE A 320 16.05 6.78 9.47
C ILE A 320 16.73 5.71 8.63
N SER A 321 17.37 4.76 9.32
CA SER A 321 17.89 3.52 8.76
C SER A 321 17.03 2.36 9.22
N ALA A 322 16.72 1.46 8.29
CA ALA A 322 15.81 0.34 8.52
C ALA A 322 16.47 -1.00 8.19
N HIS A 323 16.14 -2.01 8.99
CA HIS A 323 16.51 -3.41 8.77
C HIS A 323 15.26 -4.29 8.78
N VAL A 324 15.06 -5.03 7.70
CA VAL A 324 13.93 -5.95 7.55
C VAL A 324 14.22 -7.22 8.34
N ASP A 325 13.59 -7.34 9.50
CA ASP A 325 13.77 -8.42 10.48
C ASP A 325 12.62 -9.44 10.49
N THR A 326 11.66 -9.28 9.56
CA THR A 326 10.48 -10.13 9.41
C THR A 326 10.51 -10.81 8.04
N PRO A 327 10.21 -12.12 7.95
CA PRO A 327 10.10 -12.80 6.67
C PRO A 327 9.10 -12.11 5.75
N TYR A 328 9.46 -12.00 4.48
CA TYR A 328 8.56 -11.47 3.47
C TYR A 328 7.42 -12.45 3.19
N CYS A 329 6.20 -11.93 3.18
CA CYS A 329 5.00 -12.66 2.79
C CYS A 329 4.52 -12.13 1.44
N PHE A 330 4.30 -13.01 0.47
CA PHE A 330 3.78 -12.58 -0.83
C PHE A 330 2.31 -12.16 -0.70
N GLY A 331 1.89 -11.14 -1.47
CA GLY A 331 0.49 -10.99 -1.81
C GLY A 331 -0.06 -9.58 -2.04
N LEU A 332 0.73 -8.52 -1.83
CA LEU A 332 0.30 -7.20 -2.28
C LEU A 332 0.64 -7.05 -3.75
N ALA A 333 -0.39 -7.10 -4.60
CA ALA A 333 -0.22 -7.04 -6.04
C ALA A 333 0.92 -8.02 -6.45
N ALA A 334 1.82 -7.66 -7.35
CA ALA A 334 2.88 -8.56 -7.81
C ALA A 334 4.09 -8.72 -6.86
N GLY A 335 4.01 -8.33 -5.58
CA GLY A 335 5.15 -8.43 -4.66
C GLY A 335 4.78 -8.77 -3.21
N PHE A 336 5.54 -8.22 -2.27
CA PHE A 336 5.62 -8.72 -0.91
C PHE A 336 5.27 -7.67 0.13
N VAL A 337 4.79 -8.14 1.27
CA VAL A 337 4.60 -7.39 2.50
C VAL A 337 5.53 -7.93 3.58
N SER A 338 5.96 -7.07 4.50
CA SER A 338 6.79 -7.45 5.66
C SER A 338 6.71 -6.38 6.76
N ALA A 339 7.52 -6.56 7.81
CA ALA A 339 7.81 -5.55 8.81
C ALA A 339 9.32 -5.39 8.99
N TYR A 340 9.73 -4.25 9.54
CA TYR A 340 11.12 -3.91 9.75
C TYR A 340 11.31 -3.14 11.05
N GLN A 341 12.51 -3.19 11.60
CA GLN A 341 12.95 -2.27 12.64
C GLN A 341 13.63 -1.06 12.01
N TRP A 342 13.50 0.10 12.65
CA TRP A 342 14.20 1.31 12.23
C TRP A 342 14.76 2.06 13.42
N GLU A 343 15.82 2.82 13.17
CA GLU A 343 16.43 3.75 14.10
C GLU A 343 16.84 5.03 13.37
N GLY A 344 16.89 6.15 14.07
CA GLY A 344 17.35 7.40 13.51
C GLY A 344 16.75 8.61 14.20
N GLU A 345 16.39 9.62 13.42
CA GLU A 345 15.90 10.91 13.88
C GLU A 345 14.57 11.29 13.22
N PHE A 346 13.63 11.74 14.03
CA PHE A 346 12.41 12.42 13.60
C PHE A 346 12.29 13.75 14.33
N SER A 347 12.14 14.85 13.61
CA SER A 347 12.06 16.20 14.19
C SER A 347 13.17 16.50 15.22
N SER A 348 14.40 16.09 14.90
CA SER A 348 15.61 16.21 15.76
C SER A 348 15.60 15.38 17.04
N GLN A 349 14.62 14.48 17.23
CA GLN A 349 14.59 13.53 18.33
C GLN A 349 15.11 12.17 17.85
N LYS A 350 16.04 11.58 18.60
CA LYS A 350 16.49 10.21 18.35
C LYS A 350 15.41 9.23 18.78
N MET A 351 15.08 8.30 17.91
CA MET A 351 14.06 7.30 18.15
C MET A 351 14.30 6.05 17.33
N SER A 352 13.62 4.98 17.73
CA SER A 352 13.58 3.71 17.03
C SER A 352 12.18 3.12 17.16
N GLY A 353 11.85 2.20 16.27
CA GLY A 353 10.54 1.57 16.25
C GLY A 353 10.42 0.47 15.21
N ARG A 354 9.17 0.11 14.93
CA ARG A 354 8.80 -0.85 13.88
C ARG A 354 8.01 -0.14 12.79
N GLY A 355 8.09 -0.65 11.57
CA GLY A 355 7.24 -0.23 10.46
C GLY A 355 6.72 -1.42 9.67
N TYR A 356 5.62 -1.19 8.96
CA TYR A 356 5.09 -2.06 7.92
C TYR A 356 5.71 -1.70 6.57
N LEU A 357 6.00 -2.70 5.75
CA LEU A 357 6.62 -2.57 4.44
C LEU A 357 5.81 -3.30 3.37
N GLU A 358 5.60 -2.61 2.26
CA GLU A 358 5.20 -3.17 0.98
C GLU A 358 6.32 -2.93 -0.02
N TYR A 359 6.69 -3.95 -0.78
CA TYR A 359 7.78 -3.84 -1.75
C TYR A 359 7.55 -4.69 -2.99
N ILE A 360 7.73 -4.06 -4.15
CA ILE A 360 7.62 -4.65 -5.48
C ILE A 360 8.74 -4.11 -6.35
N ASP A 361 9.53 -5.00 -6.96
CA ASP A 361 10.52 -4.65 -7.99
C ASP A 361 10.39 -5.62 -9.17
N ARG A 362 9.83 -5.14 -10.29
CA ARG A 362 9.55 -5.89 -11.52
C ARG A 362 10.45 -5.45 -12.68
N ARG A 363 11.63 -4.91 -12.39
CA ARG A 363 12.58 -4.40 -13.39
C ARG A 363 13.25 -5.47 -14.24
#